data_AF-A0A925MER8-F1
#
_entry.id   AF-A0A925MER8-F1
#
_cell.length_a   1.000
_cell.length_b   1.000
_cell.length_c   1.000
_cell.angle_alpha   90.00
_cell.angle_beta   90.00
_cell.angle_gamma   90.00
#
_symmetry.space_group_name_H-M   'P 1'
#
loop_
_entity.id
_entity.type
_entity.pdbx_description
1 polymer ?
#
loop_
_entity_poly.entity_id
_entity_poly.type
_entity_poly.pdbx_seq_one_letter_code
_entity_poly.pdbx_strand_id
1 'polypeptide(L)'
;MDCRASITAAGPATGTFGAPIRLTATAACNTGAAEVQWLRKVNSSTVVIQPFGASATVDVTADVVGNSTFFAQARTQGTARSQATSNNVVVKVADNAPLCTAVRMTSPGNGAVPHGGHGAGADGE
;
A
#
# COMPACT_ATOMS: atom_id res chain seq x y z
N MET A 1 -5.61 31.28 -25.38
CA MET A 1 -4.65 31.23 -24.26
C MET A 1 -4.82 29.90 -23.57
N ASP A 2 -4.11 28.89 -24.06
CA ASP A 2 -4.15 27.54 -23.51
C ASP A 2 -3.14 27.50 -22.35
N CYS A 3 -3.64 27.45 -21.12
CA CYS A 3 -2.77 27.24 -19.98
C CYS A 3 -2.34 25.77 -19.99
N ARG A 4 -1.15 25.51 -20.52
CA ARG A 4 -0.58 24.17 -20.63
C ARG A 4 0.13 23.85 -19.32
N ALA A 5 -0.59 23.23 -18.40
CA ALA A 5 0.02 22.64 -17.22
C ALA A 5 0.90 21.45 -17.65
N SER A 6 2.08 21.29 -17.04
CA SER A 6 2.83 20.03 -17.07
C SER A 6 2.87 19.46 -15.67
N ILE A 7 2.80 18.15 -15.53
CA ILE A 7 2.93 17.48 -14.23
C ILE A 7 3.70 16.17 -14.36
N THR A 8 4.59 15.92 -13.40
CA THR A 8 5.34 14.67 -13.28
C THR A 8 5.25 14.20 -11.83
N ALA A 9 5.02 12.91 -11.63
CA ALA A 9 4.94 12.30 -10.31
C ALA A 9 6.11 11.34 -10.10
N ALA A 10 6.69 11.39 -8.92
CA ALA A 10 7.79 10.54 -8.47
C ALA A 10 7.45 9.96 -7.09
N GLY A 11 7.95 8.76 -6.84
CA GLY A 11 7.73 8.03 -5.61
C GLY A 11 8.58 6.77 -5.57
N PRO A 12 8.64 6.09 -4.42
CA PRO A 12 9.35 4.83 -4.31
C PRO A 12 8.66 3.75 -5.15
N ALA A 13 9.44 2.89 -5.82
CA ALA A 13 8.88 1.77 -6.59
C ALA A 13 8.36 0.63 -5.69
N THR A 14 8.77 0.61 -4.43
CA THR A 14 8.41 -0.40 -3.44
C THR A 14 8.00 0.24 -2.13
N GLY A 15 7.11 -0.42 -1.40
CA GLY A 15 6.68 -0.02 -0.07
C GLY A 15 6.44 -1.24 0.80
N THR A 16 6.28 -0.99 2.10
CA THR A 16 5.98 -2.02 3.09
C THR A 16 4.62 -1.72 3.68
N PHE A 17 3.78 -2.75 3.88
CA PHE A 17 2.45 -2.57 4.46
C PHE A 17 2.52 -1.82 5.81
N GLY A 18 1.67 -0.83 6.00
CA GLY A 18 1.66 0.03 7.19
C GLY A 18 2.80 1.08 7.24
N ALA A 19 3.70 1.12 6.26
CA ALA A 19 4.71 2.16 6.15
C ALA A 19 4.19 3.38 5.37
N PRO A 20 4.67 4.60 5.69
CA PRO A 20 4.36 5.79 4.91
C PRO A 20 5.09 5.78 3.56
N ILE A 21 4.34 5.98 2.48
CA ILE A 21 4.84 6.18 1.12
C ILE A 21 4.73 7.66 0.80
N ARG A 22 5.87 8.32 0.63
CA ARG A 22 5.92 9.73 0.23
C ARG A 22 5.99 9.86 -1.28
N LEU A 23 4.99 10.51 -1.86
CA LEU A 23 4.90 10.81 -3.28
C LEU A 23 5.10 12.31 -3.51
N THR A 24 5.81 12.66 -4.57
CA THR A 24 6.10 14.04 -4.94
C THR A 24 5.69 14.28 -6.38
N ALA A 25 4.92 15.33 -6.61
CA ALA A 25 4.57 15.81 -7.93
C ALA A 25 5.29 17.13 -8.18
N THR A 26 5.60 17.40 -9.44
CA THR A 26 6.08 18.71 -9.89
C THR A 26 5.12 19.18 -10.94
N ALA A 27 4.39 20.25 -10.67
CA ALA A 27 3.44 20.86 -11.60
C ALA A 27 3.92 22.26 -11.99
N ALA A 28 3.87 22.58 -13.28
CA ALA A 28 4.20 23.91 -13.79
C ALA A 28 3.06 24.42 -14.67
N CYS A 29 2.59 25.64 -14.38
CA CYS A 29 1.65 26.38 -15.22
C CYS A 29 2.34 27.62 -15.77
N ASN A 30 2.10 27.94 -17.05
CA ASN A 30 2.62 29.16 -17.67
C ASN A 30 1.94 30.44 -17.17
N THR A 31 0.81 30.31 -16.48
CA THR A 31 0.02 31.41 -15.90
C THR A 31 -0.67 30.95 -14.62
N GLY A 32 -0.44 31.67 -13.52
CA GLY A 32 -1.08 31.41 -12.23
C GLY A 32 -0.41 30.31 -11.39
N ALA A 33 -0.95 30.09 -10.18
CA ALA A 33 -0.52 29.01 -9.30
C ALA A 33 -1.08 27.66 -9.77
N ALA A 34 -0.28 26.60 -9.69
CA ALA A 34 -0.72 25.25 -9.99
C ALA A 34 -1.32 24.58 -8.75
N GLU A 35 -2.46 23.92 -8.92
CA GLU A 35 -3.04 23.03 -7.92
C GLU A 35 -2.88 21.58 -8.38
N VAL A 36 -2.51 20.71 -7.44
CA VAL A 36 -2.28 19.29 -7.68
C VAL A 36 -3.27 18.46 -6.88
N GLN A 37 -3.87 17.47 -7.55
CA GLN A 37 -4.70 16.44 -6.94
C GLN A 37 -3.99 15.09 -7.04
N TRP A 38 -4.03 14.30 -5.97
CA TRP A 38 -3.49 12.94 -5.97
C TRP A 38 -4.59 11.90 -6.05
N LEU A 39 -4.43 10.94 -6.96
CA LEU A 39 -5.35 9.85 -7.18
C LEU A 39 -4.62 8.51 -7.13
N ARG A 40 -5.33 7.51 -6.62
CA ARG A 40 -4.90 6.12 -6.57
C ARG A 40 -5.83 5.28 -7.42
N LYS A 41 -5.28 4.48 -8.32
CA LYS A 41 -6.02 3.44 -9.02
C LYS A 41 -5.82 2.12 -8.28
N VAL A 42 -6.92 1.56 -7.79
CA VAL A 42 -6.99 0.22 -7.20
C VAL A 42 -7.90 -0.61 -8.10
N ASN A 43 -7.33 -1.59 -8.79
CA ASN A 43 -8.00 -2.33 -9.86
C ASN A 43 -8.56 -1.40 -10.95
N SER A 44 -9.89 -1.33 -11.05
CA SER A 44 -10.62 -0.48 -12.01
C SER A 44 -11.18 0.80 -11.40
N SER A 45 -11.00 1.00 -10.08
CA SER A 45 -11.54 2.16 -9.37
C SER A 45 -10.45 3.18 -9.07
N THR A 46 -10.77 4.45 -9.34
CA THR A 46 -9.93 5.59 -9.00
C THR A 46 -10.46 6.24 -7.73
N VAL A 47 -9.59 6.40 -6.74
CA VAL A 47 -9.90 7.04 -5.46
C VAL A 47 -9.06 8.30 -5.33
N VAL A 48 -9.68 9.40 -4.93
CA VAL A 48 -8.98 10.65 -4.63
C VAL A 48 -8.33 10.53 -3.26
N ILE A 49 -7.01 10.66 -3.21
CA ILE A 49 -6.23 10.65 -1.96
C ILE A 49 -6.21 12.05 -1.37
N GLN A 50 -5.86 13.03 -2.21
CA GLN A 50 -5.74 14.42 -1.81
C GLN A 50 -6.47 15.26 -2.86
N PRO A 51 -7.38 16.17 -2.45
CA PRO A 51 -8.04 17.08 -3.38
C PRO A 51 -7.03 18.07 -3.98
N PHE A 52 -7.47 18.82 -4.99
CA PHE A 52 -6.66 19.90 -5.57
C PHE A 52 -6.21 20.89 -4.50
N GLY A 53 -4.91 21.11 -4.40
CA GLY A 53 -4.32 22.13 -3.55
C GLY A 53 -2.90 22.48 -3.98
N ALA A 54 -2.28 23.45 -3.31
CA ALA A 54 -0.92 23.89 -3.61
C ALA A 54 0.15 22.84 -3.24
N SER A 55 -0.20 21.85 -2.41
CA SER A 55 0.70 20.79 -1.96
C SER A 55 0.95 19.76 -3.06
N ALA A 56 2.16 19.77 -3.62
CA ALA A 56 2.56 18.80 -4.62
C ALA A 56 3.09 17.47 -4.01
N THR A 57 3.29 17.41 -2.69
CA THR A 57 3.66 16.20 -1.96
C THR A 57 2.48 15.61 -1.21
N VAL A 58 2.39 14.28 -1.17
CA VAL A 58 1.42 13.55 -0.34
C VAL A 58 2.09 12.36 0.34
N ASP A 59 1.70 12.10 1.58
CA ASP A 59 2.10 10.91 2.33
C ASP A 59 0.89 9.96 2.39
N VAL A 60 1.05 8.77 1.83
CA VAL A 60 0.03 7.72 1.80
C VAL A 60 0.49 6.54 2.62
N THR A 61 -0.38 6.02 3.48
CA THR A 61 -0.09 4.76 4.18
C THR A 61 -0.37 3.58 3.27
N ALA A 62 0.59 2.65 3.19
CA ALA A 62 0.47 1.42 2.42
C ALA A 62 -0.53 0.45 3.08
N ASP A 63 -1.82 0.63 2.79
CA ASP A 63 -2.92 -0.16 3.39
C ASP A 63 -3.32 -1.41 2.59
N VAL A 64 -2.79 -1.58 1.37
CA VAL A 64 -3.12 -2.74 0.53
C VAL A 64 -1.84 -3.34 -0.03
N VAL A 65 -1.68 -4.64 0.17
CA VAL A 65 -0.59 -5.45 -0.36
C VAL A 65 -0.78 -5.66 -1.86
N GLY A 66 0.32 -5.61 -2.61
CA GLY A 66 0.33 -5.75 -4.06
C GLY A 66 0.61 -4.44 -4.79
N ASN A 67 0.18 -4.35 -6.05
CA ASN A 67 0.52 -3.23 -6.91
C ASN A 67 -0.51 -2.10 -6.77
N SER A 68 -0.08 -0.98 -6.20
CA SER A 68 -0.87 0.25 -6.16
C SER A 68 -0.36 1.24 -7.20
N THR A 69 -1.25 1.71 -8.06
CA THR A 69 -0.90 2.71 -9.09
C THR A 69 -1.34 4.08 -8.62
N PHE A 70 -0.41 5.02 -8.58
CA PHE A 70 -0.66 6.41 -8.19
C PHE A 70 -0.40 7.33 -9.38
N PHE A 71 -1.18 8.39 -9.46
CA PHE A 71 -0.99 9.44 -10.45
C PHE A 71 -1.57 10.75 -9.91
N ALA A 72 -1.08 11.85 -10.44
CA ALA A 72 -1.49 13.18 -10.05
C ALA A 72 -2.07 13.92 -11.24
N GLN A 73 -2.97 14.86 -10.95
CA GLN A 73 -3.52 15.77 -11.95
C GLN A 73 -3.20 17.20 -11.53
N ALA A 74 -2.82 18.02 -12.51
CA ALA A 74 -2.60 19.44 -12.31
C ALA A 74 -3.70 20.26 -12.98
N ARG A 75 -4.05 21.36 -12.33
CA ARG A 75 -4.88 22.42 -12.89
C ARG A 75 -4.34 23.78 -12.44
N THR A 76 -4.72 24.82 -13.15
CA THR A 76 -4.44 26.19 -12.71
C THR A 76 -5.46 26.59 -11.64
N GLN A 77 -5.01 27.27 -10.59
CA GLN A 77 -5.88 27.77 -9.53
C GLN A 77 -7.03 28.61 -10.11
N GLY A 78 -8.25 28.33 -9.68
CA GLY A 78 -9.45 28.97 -10.21
C GLY A 78 -10.02 28.34 -11.49
N THR A 79 -9.39 27.29 -12.04
CA THR A 79 -9.95 26.53 -13.15
C THR A 79 -10.72 25.31 -12.65
N ALA A 80 -11.84 24.98 -13.31
CA ALA A 80 -12.69 23.85 -12.93
C ALA A 80 -12.20 22.51 -13.50
N ARG A 81 -11.34 22.53 -14.54
CA ARG A 81 -10.90 21.32 -15.26
C ARG A 81 -9.42 21.03 -15.03
N SER A 82 -9.10 19.76 -14.85
CA SER A 82 -7.72 19.26 -14.91
C SER A 82 -7.13 19.51 -16.30
N GLN A 83 -5.95 20.12 -16.33
CA GLN A 83 -5.26 20.52 -17.55
C GLN A 83 -4.14 19.54 -17.92
N ALA A 84 -3.58 18.84 -16.93
CA ALA A 84 -2.55 17.84 -17.14
C ALA A 84 -2.68 16.66 -16.19
N THR A 85 -2.19 15.51 -16.64
CA THR A 85 -2.13 14.26 -15.87
C THR A 85 -0.70 13.76 -15.90
N SER A 86 -0.21 13.27 -14.75
CA SER A 86 1.17 12.80 -14.60
C SER A 86 1.37 11.41 -15.19
N ASN A 87 2.62 10.97 -15.23
CA ASN A 87 2.96 9.56 -15.34
C ASN A 87 2.39 8.74 -14.17
N ASN A 88 2.21 7.44 -14.39
CA ASN A 88 1.82 6.49 -13.37
C ASN A 88 3.03 6.07 -12.53
N VAL A 89 2.89 6.16 -11.21
CA VAL A 89 3.84 5.63 -10.23
C VAL A 89 3.27 4.33 -9.70
N VAL A 90 3.88 3.21 -10.08
CA VAL A 90 3.48 1.89 -9.58
C VAL A 90 4.32 1.57 -8.35
N VAL A 91 3.68 1.47 -7.20
CA VAL A 91 4.33 1.06 -5.95
C VAL A 91 3.92 -0.38 -5.64
N LYS A 92 4.92 -1.26 -5.57
CA LYS A 92 4.73 -2.63 -5.11
C LYS A 92 4.82 -2.66 -3.59
N VAL A 93 3.68 -2.84 -2.93
CA VAL A 93 3.62 -3.00 -1.48
C VAL A 93 3.83 -4.46 -1.12
N ALA A 94 4.90 -4.75 -0.39
CA ALA A 94 5.11 -6.07 0.21
C ALA A 94 4.40 -6.15 1.57
N ASP A 95 3.93 -7.34 1.92
CA ASP A 95 3.44 -7.63 3.26
C ASP A 95 4.52 -7.27 4.29
N ASN A 96 4.12 -6.49 5.29
CA ASN A 96 4.90 -6.29 6.52
C ASN A 96 4.67 -7.43 7.51
N ALA A 97 4.27 -8.61 7.01
CA ALA A 97 4.44 -9.80 7.78
C ALA A 97 5.95 -9.93 7.98
N PRO A 98 6.50 -9.79 9.20
CA PRO A 98 7.73 -10.49 9.46
C PRO A 98 7.46 -11.92 8.98
N LEU A 99 8.37 -12.50 8.21
CA LEU A 99 8.36 -13.93 8.02
C LEU A 99 8.28 -14.49 9.45
N CYS A 100 7.09 -14.87 9.90
CA CYS A 100 6.91 -15.70 11.07
C CYS A 100 7.41 -17.07 10.64
N THR A 101 8.73 -17.13 10.45
CA THR A 101 9.55 -18.25 10.79
C THR A 101 9.05 -18.75 12.14
N ALA A 102 8.42 -19.92 12.08
CA ALA A 102 7.86 -20.71 13.18
C ALA A 102 6.60 -20.18 13.88
N VAL A 103 5.44 -20.36 13.25
CA VAL A 103 4.49 -21.28 13.91
C VAL A 103 4.79 -22.67 13.38
N ARG A 104 5.79 -23.31 14.00
CA ARG A 104 5.72 -24.75 14.14
C ARG A 104 4.51 -24.98 15.04
N MET A 105 3.36 -25.22 14.41
CA MET A 105 2.37 -26.07 15.04
C MET A 105 3.06 -27.44 15.15
N THR A 106 3.88 -27.60 16.19
CA THR A 106 3.94 -28.91 16.80
C THR A 106 2.54 -29.05 17.37
N SER A 107 1.66 -29.69 16.58
CA SER A 107 0.61 -30.51 17.19
C SER A 107 1.23 -31.11 18.43
N PRO A 108 0.58 -31.05 19.61
CA PRO A 108 1.02 -31.90 20.70
C PRO A 108 1.20 -33.28 20.09
N GLY A 109 2.39 -33.84 20.27
CA GLY A 109 2.64 -35.19 19.84
C GLY A 109 1.48 -36.02 20.35
N ASN A 110 0.95 -36.91 19.52
CA ASN A 110 0.20 -38.06 20.02
C ASN A 110 1.17 -38.93 20.82
N GLY A 111 1.64 -38.40 21.95
CA GLY A 111 2.26 -39.10 23.04
C GLY A 111 1.14 -39.61 23.90
N ALA A 112 0.68 -40.81 23.56
CA ALA A 112 0.35 -41.86 24.49
C ALA A 112 -0.48 -41.46 25.73
N VAL A 113 -1.77 -41.85 25.73
CA VAL A 113 -2.25 -42.61 26.88
C VAL A 113 -1.94 -44.09 26.60
N PRO A 114 -0.89 -44.69 27.21
CA PRO A 114 -0.88 -46.13 27.34
C PRO A 114 -2.02 -46.45 28.31
N HIS A 115 -3.15 -46.93 27.79
CA HIS A 115 -4.11 -47.61 28.64
C HIS A 115 -3.38 -48.84 29.18
N GLY A 116 -3.06 -48.77 30.48
CA GLY A 116 -2.22 -49.75 31.16
C GLY A 116 -2.68 -51.17 30.87
N GLY A 117 -1.76 -51.97 30.35
CA GLY A 117 -1.92 -53.41 30.34
C GLY A 117 -2.16 -53.89 31.77
N HIS A 118 -3.18 -54.73 31.93
CA HIS A 118 -3.25 -55.64 33.06
C HIS A 118 -2.02 -56.56 32.98
N GLY A 119 -1.00 -56.23 33.77
CA GLY A 119 0.11 -57.12 34.05
C GLY A 119 -0.37 -58.21 35.00
N ALA A 120 -0.19 -59.46 34.58
CA ALA A 120 -0.38 -60.64 35.38
C ALA A 120 0.86 -60.93 36.26
N GLY A 121 0.62 -61.52 37.44
CA GLY A 121 1.59 -62.21 38.31
C GLY A 121 1.94 -61.44 39.59
N ALA A 122 2.00 -62.01 40.79
CA ALA A 122 1.80 -63.37 41.32
C ALA A 122 1.62 -63.26 42.86
N ASP A 123 1.63 -64.40 43.55
CA ASP A 123 1.79 -64.63 45.00
C ASP A 123 0.51 -64.97 45.78
N GLY A 124 0.55 -66.16 46.40
CA GLY A 124 -0.60 -66.90 46.90
C GLY A 124 -0.83 -66.84 48.41
N GLU A 125 -1.89 -67.53 48.80
CA GLU A 125 -2.06 -68.36 50.01
C GLU A 125 -3.29 -69.26 49.83
#